data_AF-A0A7K4B3X7-F1
#
_entry.id   AF-A0A7K4B3X7-F1
#
_cell.length_a   1.000
_cell.length_b   1.000
_cell.length_c   1.000
_cell.angle_alpha   90.00
_cell.angle_beta   90.00
_cell.angle_gamma   90.00
#
_symmetry.space_group_name_H-M   'P 1'
#
loop_
_entity.id
_entity.type
_entity.pdbx_description
1 polymer ?
#
loop_
_entity_poly.entity_id
_entity_poly.type
_entity_poly.pdbx_seq_one_letter_code
_entity_poly.pdbx_strand_id
1 'polypeptide(L)'
;MEEDWTPPGRDCGACGHGTCNEFLLALKAGTRKKEECPFSSQLFCQERPGTKRSDETVDILGDSYDFILYPLPGECSARKILLPFRPDLVERWDIHTGDIITGRPMGSGCPVQHVLRVLSASRVSGVIITHVVGPLFSRGREVKDLEAYHIIGFEGIADVINHSPVFGRRMRFLPAYCMMNLTHTGVVNQLLTRREGLQVKVEDIRIL
;
A
#
# COMPACT_ATOMS: atom_id res chain seq x y z
N MET A 1 -20.90 -15.41 -29.17
CA MET A 1 -19.78 -16.05 -28.45
C MET A 1 -19.09 -14.93 -27.72
N GLU A 2 -19.25 -14.85 -26.39
CA GLU A 2 -18.49 -13.89 -25.59
C GLU A 2 -17.02 -14.25 -25.74
N GLU A 3 -16.20 -13.33 -26.25
CA GLU A 3 -14.76 -13.50 -26.27
C GLU A 3 -14.28 -13.76 -24.83
N ASP A 4 -13.63 -14.89 -24.63
CA ASP A 4 -12.94 -15.24 -23.38
C ASP A 4 -11.80 -14.25 -23.16
N TRP A 5 -12.14 -13.11 -22.55
CA TRP A 5 -11.19 -12.10 -22.17
C TRP A 5 -10.29 -12.64 -21.06
N THR A 6 -8.99 -12.67 -21.30
CA THR A 6 -7.99 -13.09 -20.32
C THR A 6 -7.35 -11.85 -19.67
N PRO A 7 -7.22 -11.80 -18.34
CA PRO A 7 -6.52 -10.71 -17.65
C PRO A 7 -5.06 -10.55 -18.11
N PRO A 8 -4.48 -9.35 -18.04
CA PRO A 8 -3.20 -9.02 -18.68
C PRO A 8 -1.95 -9.58 -17.96
N GLY A 9 -2.10 -10.38 -16.90
CA GLY A 9 -0.98 -10.95 -16.14
C GLY A 9 -0.10 -9.93 -15.40
N ARG A 10 -0.59 -8.71 -15.17
CA ARG A 10 0.18 -7.59 -14.56
C ARG A 10 0.19 -7.57 -13.03
N ASP A 11 -0.70 -8.32 -12.39
CA ASP A 11 -0.90 -8.40 -10.93
C ASP A 11 -0.93 -7.03 -10.22
N CYS A 12 -1.49 -6.03 -10.90
CA CYS A 12 -1.42 -4.62 -10.49
C CYS A 12 -2.32 -4.22 -9.31
N GLY A 13 -3.17 -5.12 -8.80
CA GLY A 13 -4.11 -4.80 -7.72
C GLY A 13 -5.28 -3.87 -8.09
N ALA A 14 -5.32 -3.31 -9.30
CA ALA A 14 -6.23 -2.20 -9.61
C ALA A 14 -7.72 -2.59 -9.69
N CYS A 15 -8.01 -3.86 -9.95
CA CYS A 15 -9.35 -4.45 -9.88
C CYS A 15 -9.71 -4.96 -8.46
N GLY A 16 -8.85 -4.74 -7.47
CA GLY A 16 -9.04 -5.16 -6.08
C GLY A 16 -8.61 -6.59 -5.75
N HIS A 17 -7.97 -7.30 -6.68
CA HIS A 17 -7.42 -8.66 -6.46
C HIS A 17 -5.89 -8.62 -6.51
N GLY A 18 -5.24 -9.44 -5.68
CA GLY A 18 -3.77 -9.46 -5.54
C GLY A 18 -3.08 -10.01 -6.79
N THR A 19 -3.74 -10.89 -7.53
CA THR A 19 -3.26 -11.40 -8.81
C THR A 19 -4.35 -11.39 -9.90
N CYS A 20 -3.91 -11.43 -11.15
CA CYS A 20 -4.76 -11.60 -12.32
C CYS A 20 -5.50 -12.93 -12.30
N ASN A 21 -4.88 -13.97 -11.74
CA ASN A 21 -5.50 -15.28 -11.56
C ASN A 21 -6.64 -15.23 -10.53
N GLU A 22 -6.43 -14.56 -9.40
CA GLU A 22 -7.49 -14.33 -8.41
C GLU A 22 -8.68 -13.58 -9.04
N PHE A 23 -8.40 -12.53 -9.84
CA PHE A 23 -9.47 -11.82 -10.56
C PHE A 23 -10.19 -12.72 -11.57
N LEU A 24 -9.46 -13.56 -12.31
CA LEU A 24 -10.05 -14.52 -13.26
C LEU A 24 -11.00 -15.51 -12.56
N LEU A 25 -10.63 -16.00 -11.37
CA LEU A 25 -11.49 -16.86 -10.57
C LEU A 25 -12.77 -16.12 -10.15
N ALA A 26 -12.67 -14.85 -9.77
CA ALA A 26 -13.82 -14.03 -9.40
C ALA A 26 -14.76 -13.73 -10.59
N LEU A 27 -14.20 -13.58 -11.81
CA LEU A 27 -14.97 -13.47 -13.06
C LEU A 27 -15.71 -14.78 -13.36
N LYS A 28 -15.03 -15.92 -13.27
CA LYS A 28 -15.64 -17.25 -13.46
C LYS A 28 -16.75 -17.54 -12.46
N ALA A 29 -16.63 -17.03 -11.24
CA ALA A 29 -17.66 -17.12 -10.21
C ALA A 29 -18.83 -16.13 -10.40
N GLY A 30 -18.79 -15.24 -11.39
CA GLY A 30 -19.83 -14.24 -11.64
C GLY A 30 -19.91 -13.11 -10.61
N THR A 31 -18.94 -13.05 -9.69
CA THR A 31 -18.91 -12.05 -8.59
C THR A 31 -18.37 -10.69 -9.03
N ARG A 32 -17.72 -10.65 -10.20
CA ARG A 32 -17.05 -9.46 -10.77
C ARG A 32 -17.28 -9.41 -12.27
N LYS A 33 -17.07 -8.24 -12.86
CA LYS A 33 -17.17 -8.03 -14.32
C LYS A 33 -15.82 -7.65 -14.92
N LYS A 34 -15.58 -8.00 -16.19
CA LYS A 34 -14.29 -7.76 -16.86
C LYS A 34 -13.93 -6.27 -16.90
N GLU A 35 -14.93 -5.40 -17.01
CA GLU A 35 -14.80 -3.93 -17.05
C GLU A 35 -14.23 -3.34 -15.75
N GLU A 36 -14.15 -4.13 -14.68
CA GLU A 36 -13.52 -3.71 -13.43
C GLU A 36 -11.99 -3.68 -13.53
N CYS A 37 -11.40 -4.42 -14.48
CA CYS A 37 -9.99 -4.33 -14.80
C CYS A 37 -9.71 -3.09 -15.67
N PRO A 38 -8.82 -2.17 -15.27
CA PRO A 38 -8.51 -0.99 -16.07
C PRO A 38 -7.82 -1.31 -17.41
N PHE A 39 -7.39 -2.55 -17.61
CA PHE A 39 -6.77 -3.06 -18.83
C PHE A 39 -7.71 -3.96 -19.63
N SER A 40 -9.02 -3.93 -19.38
CA SER A 40 -9.99 -4.76 -20.11
C SER A 40 -10.23 -4.29 -21.54
N SER A 41 -9.93 -3.04 -21.86
CA SER A 41 -9.96 -2.52 -23.24
C SER A 41 -8.62 -2.81 -23.95
N GLN A 42 -8.70 -3.37 -25.15
CA GLN A 42 -7.56 -3.83 -25.97
C GLN A 42 -6.54 -2.75 -26.37
N LEU A 43 -6.76 -1.48 -26.01
CA LEU A 43 -5.94 -0.35 -26.45
C LEU A 43 -4.59 -0.21 -25.74
N PHE A 44 -4.32 -0.95 -24.65
CA PHE A 44 -3.10 -0.74 -23.82
C PHE A 44 -2.29 -2.00 -23.47
N CYS A 45 -2.61 -3.17 -24.03
CA CYS A 45 -1.97 -4.43 -23.68
C CYS A 45 -0.84 -4.80 -24.65
N GLN A 46 0.35 -4.23 -24.44
CA GLN A 46 1.58 -4.99 -24.71
C GLN A 46 1.89 -5.85 -23.48
N GLU A 47 2.12 -7.14 -23.72
CA GLU A 47 2.38 -8.15 -22.70
C GLU A 47 3.76 -7.96 -22.09
N ARG A 48 3.84 -7.90 -20.76
CA ARG A 48 5.04 -8.25 -20.01
C ARG A 48 4.62 -9.20 -18.90
N PRO A 49 5.26 -10.37 -18.75
CA PRO A 49 4.90 -11.32 -17.71
C PRO A 49 5.16 -10.70 -16.33
N GLY A 50 4.14 -10.71 -15.47
CA GLY A 50 4.24 -10.31 -14.06
C GLY A 50 5.20 -11.23 -13.30
N THR A 51 6.02 -10.64 -12.45
CA THR A 51 7.04 -11.34 -11.67
C THR A 51 6.36 -12.18 -10.57
N LYS A 52 6.63 -13.49 -10.54
CA LYS A 52 6.18 -14.38 -9.47
C LYS A 52 6.81 -13.95 -8.14
N ARG A 53 6.01 -13.88 -7.07
CA ARG A 53 6.49 -13.73 -5.69
C ARG A 53 7.25 -15.01 -5.30
N SER A 54 8.54 -14.90 -4.98
CA SER A 54 9.36 -16.02 -4.50
C SER A 54 9.13 -16.29 -3.01
N ASP A 55 9.33 -17.54 -2.59
CA ASP A 55 9.28 -17.99 -1.19
C ASP A 55 10.52 -17.55 -0.37
N GLU A 56 11.38 -16.73 -0.96
CA GLU A 56 12.57 -16.18 -0.32
C GLU A 56 12.22 -14.81 0.27
N THR A 57 12.80 -14.46 1.43
CA THR A 57 12.64 -13.14 2.09
C THR A 57 13.39 -12.04 1.33
N VAL A 58 13.13 -11.93 0.03
CA VAL A 58 13.70 -11.00 -0.92
C VAL A 58 12.58 -10.29 -1.67
N ASP A 59 12.84 -9.06 -2.07
CA ASP A 59 11.92 -8.23 -2.83
C ASP A 59 12.02 -8.50 -4.35
N ILE A 60 11.31 -7.73 -5.17
CA ILE A 60 11.30 -7.93 -6.63
C ILE A 60 12.66 -7.73 -7.31
N LEU A 61 13.62 -7.08 -6.64
CA LEU A 61 14.98 -6.87 -7.13
C LEU A 61 15.97 -7.92 -6.58
N GLY A 62 15.49 -8.86 -5.73
CA GLY A 62 16.33 -9.86 -5.06
C GLY A 62 16.95 -9.35 -3.75
N ASP A 63 16.50 -8.20 -3.28
CA ASP A 63 17.04 -7.52 -2.12
C ASP A 63 16.38 -8.05 -0.84
N SER A 64 17.16 -8.46 0.17
CA SER A 64 16.58 -9.07 1.39
C SER A 64 15.88 -8.05 2.29
N TYR A 65 14.94 -8.50 3.13
CA TYR A 65 14.33 -7.69 4.18
C TYR A 65 14.32 -8.42 5.53
N ASP A 66 14.24 -7.66 6.61
CA ASP A 66 14.31 -8.17 7.99
C ASP A 66 12.96 -8.74 8.45
N PHE A 67 11.85 -8.12 8.06
CA PHE A 67 10.49 -8.55 8.40
C PHE A 67 9.44 -7.97 7.43
N ILE A 68 8.24 -8.56 7.44
CA ILE A 68 7.07 -8.01 6.75
C ILE A 68 6.20 -7.27 7.75
N LEU A 69 5.71 -6.09 7.38
CA LEU A 69 4.81 -5.29 8.20
C LEU A 69 3.36 -5.50 7.77
N TYR A 70 2.61 -6.20 8.60
CA TYR A 70 1.19 -6.52 8.44
C TYR A 70 0.28 -5.51 9.15
N PRO A 71 -1.03 -5.50 8.83
CA PRO A 71 -2.00 -4.64 9.49
C PRO A 71 -2.08 -4.91 11.00
N LEU A 72 -2.52 -3.90 11.75
CA LEU A 72 -2.98 -4.12 13.11
C LEU A 72 -4.28 -4.95 13.10
N PRO A 73 -4.63 -5.62 14.21
CA PRO A 73 -5.86 -6.40 14.30
C PRO A 73 -7.10 -5.57 13.92
N GLY A 74 -7.91 -6.09 12.99
CA GLY A 74 -9.12 -5.44 12.51
C GLY A 74 -8.90 -4.34 11.45
N GLU A 75 -7.67 -4.11 11.01
CA GLU A 75 -7.34 -3.11 9.99
C GLU A 75 -7.08 -3.73 8.61
N CYS A 76 -7.33 -2.98 7.53
CA CYS A 76 -7.20 -3.49 6.16
C CYS A 76 -5.80 -3.36 5.57
N SER A 77 -4.92 -2.57 6.19
CA SER A 77 -3.52 -2.41 5.83
C SER A 77 -2.73 -1.94 7.05
N ALA A 78 -1.40 -2.09 7.02
CA ALA A 78 -0.55 -1.35 7.96
C ALA A 78 -0.84 0.15 7.82
N ARG A 79 -0.84 0.86 8.95
CA ARG A 79 -1.08 2.30 8.96
C ARG A 79 0.09 2.99 8.27
N LYS A 80 -0.23 3.92 7.39
CA LYS A 80 0.74 4.79 6.73
C LYS A 80 0.63 6.19 7.30
N ILE A 81 1.75 6.74 7.73
CA ILE A 81 1.86 8.07 8.31
C ILE A 81 2.46 8.97 7.24
N LEU A 82 1.72 10.01 6.87
CA LEU A 82 2.08 10.91 5.79
C LEU A 82 2.14 12.36 6.26
N LEU A 83 3.02 13.10 5.60
CA LEU A 83 3.10 14.55 5.67
C LEU A 83 2.92 15.11 4.25
N PRO A 84 1.83 15.83 3.97
CA PRO A 84 1.68 16.55 2.72
C PRO A 84 2.81 17.57 2.56
N PHE A 85 3.23 17.86 1.32
CA PHE A 85 4.17 18.97 1.05
C PHE A 85 3.63 20.33 1.51
N ARG A 86 2.29 20.43 1.61
CA ARG A 86 1.56 21.57 2.14
C ARG A 86 0.74 21.15 3.36
N PRO A 87 1.31 21.22 4.58
CA PRO A 87 0.60 20.85 5.80
C PRO A 87 -0.71 21.61 6.03
N ASP A 88 -0.81 22.84 5.52
CA ASP A 88 -2.02 23.69 5.59
C ASP A 88 -3.24 23.09 4.88
N LEU A 89 -3.04 22.14 3.96
CA LEU A 89 -4.15 21.46 3.27
C LEU A 89 -5.06 20.70 4.22
N VAL A 90 -4.55 20.20 5.34
CA VAL A 90 -5.39 19.53 6.35
C VAL A 90 -6.48 20.48 6.86
N GLU A 91 -6.13 21.74 7.12
CA GLU A 91 -7.09 22.74 7.57
C GLU A 91 -7.93 23.30 6.41
N ARG A 92 -7.27 23.69 5.31
CA ARG A 92 -7.93 24.35 4.17
C ARG A 92 -8.94 23.47 3.44
N TRP A 93 -8.72 22.15 3.42
CA TRP A 93 -9.61 21.18 2.78
C TRP A 93 -10.45 20.39 3.78
N ASP A 94 -10.42 20.79 5.05
CA ASP A 94 -11.13 20.12 6.14
C ASP A 94 -10.91 18.60 6.12
N ILE A 95 -9.64 18.17 6.08
CA ILE A 95 -9.32 16.73 6.01
C ILE A 95 -9.60 16.11 7.38
N HIS A 96 -10.47 15.10 7.41
CA HIS A 96 -10.88 14.42 8.63
C HIS A 96 -11.03 12.90 8.44
N THR A 97 -11.22 12.17 9.53
CA THR A 97 -11.43 10.71 9.53
C THR A 97 -12.52 10.32 8.52
N GLY A 98 -12.27 9.25 7.77
CA GLY A 98 -13.19 8.73 6.75
C GLY A 98 -12.94 9.27 5.34
N ASP A 99 -12.29 10.42 5.19
CA ASP A 99 -11.96 10.98 3.88
C ASP A 99 -11.10 10.05 3.06
N ILE A 100 -11.26 10.15 1.74
CA ILE A 100 -10.43 9.46 0.76
C ILE A 100 -9.45 10.47 0.17
N ILE A 101 -8.17 10.16 0.27
CA ILE A 101 -7.12 10.97 -0.32
C ILE A 101 -6.32 10.15 -1.33
N THR A 102 -5.85 10.83 -2.37
CA THR A 102 -4.91 10.26 -3.35
C THR A 102 -3.62 11.03 -3.38
N GLY A 103 -2.58 10.42 -3.93
CA GLY A 103 -1.33 11.09 -4.21
C GLY A 103 -0.18 10.10 -4.33
N ARG A 104 0.97 10.61 -4.79
CA ARG A 104 2.19 9.82 -4.94
C ARG A 104 3.15 10.02 -3.76
N PRO A 105 3.75 8.95 -3.22
CA PRO A 105 4.73 9.04 -2.14
C PRO A 105 6.12 9.49 -2.64
N MET A 106 6.24 10.73 -3.09
CA MET A 106 7.46 11.23 -3.77
C MET A 106 8.71 11.24 -2.89
N GLY A 107 8.57 11.33 -1.57
CA GLY A 107 9.71 11.27 -0.64
C GLY A 107 10.40 9.92 -0.55
N SER A 108 9.71 8.84 -0.96
CA SER A 108 10.22 7.48 -0.85
C SER A 108 10.39 6.82 -2.22
N GLY A 109 10.29 7.55 -3.34
CA GLY A 109 10.59 7.00 -4.67
C GLY A 109 9.57 6.02 -5.27
N CYS A 110 8.40 5.81 -4.64
CA CYS A 110 7.36 4.97 -5.24
C CYS A 110 6.54 5.78 -6.27
N PRO A 111 6.48 5.35 -7.56
CA PRO A 111 5.77 6.05 -8.62
C PRO A 111 4.26 5.77 -8.59
N VAL A 112 3.80 4.86 -7.74
CA VAL A 112 2.40 4.39 -7.73
C VAL A 112 1.53 5.35 -6.94
N GLN A 113 0.42 5.77 -7.54
CA GLN A 113 -0.61 6.53 -6.82
C GLN A 113 -1.24 5.65 -5.75
N HIS A 114 -1.25 6.13 -4.51
CA HIS A 114 -1.96 5.47 -3.43
C HIS A 114 -3.38 6.02 -3.32
N VAL A 115 -4.31 5.13 -2.97
CA VAL A 115 -5.65 5.49 -2.50
C VAL A 115 -5.70 5.16 -1.02
N LEU A 116 -5.93 6.20 -0.22
CA LEU A 116 -5.79 6.17 1.22
C LEU A 116 -7.09 6.61 1.88
N ARG A 117 -7.49 5.92 2.95
CA ARG A 117 -8.59 6.34 3.82
C ARG A 117 -8.01 6.94 5.11
N VAL A 118 -8.47 8.14 5.47
CA VAL A 118 -7.98 8.87 6.65
C VAL A 118 -8.51 8.23 7.94
N LEU A 119 -7.60 7.96 8.87
CA LEU A 119 -7.91 7.53 10.24
C LEU A 119 -7.90 8.73 11.20
N SER A 120 -6.94 9.62 11.02
CA SER A 120 -6.82 10.87 11.76
C SER A 120 -5.97 11.87 10.99
N ALA A 121 -6.25 13.16 11.16
CA ALA A 121 -5.46 14.24 10.59
C ALA A 121 -5.21 15.33 11.64
N SER A 122 -3.96 15.77 11.76
CA SER A 122 -3.55 16.84 12.67
C SER A 122 -3.59 18.19 11.98
N ARG A 123 -4.45 19.10 12.44
CA ARG A 123 -4.46 20.49 11.95
C ARG A 123 -3.18 21.27 12.30
N VAL A 124 -2.47 20.86 13.35
CA VAL A 124 -1.27 21.56 13.85
C VAL A 124 -0.03 21.17 13.03
N SER A 125 0.17 19.87 12.81
CA SER A 125 1.38 19.37 12.15
C SER A 125 1.17 19.00 10.68
N GLY A 126 -0.08 18.92 10.22
CA GLY A 126 -0.43 18.38 8.91
C GLY A 126 -0.23 16.87 8.78
N VAL A 127 0.16 16.17 9.85
CA VAL A 127 0.37 14.71 9.82
C VAL A 127 -0.98 14.01 9.69
N ILE A 128 -1.04 13.06 8.76
CA ILE A 128 -2.23 12.24 8.50
C ILE A 128 -1.86 10.77 8.70
N ILE A 129 -2.72 10.03 9.40
CA ILE A 129 -2.61 8.58 9.54
C ILE A 129 -3.69 7.94 8.66
N THR A 130 -3.32 6.96 7.86
CA THR A 130 -4.23 6.37 6.86
C THR A 130 -4.10 4.85 6.77
N HIS A 131 -5.13 4.24 6.16
CA HIS A 131 -5.03 2.93 5.53
C HIS A 131 -4.92 3.05 4.02
N VAL A 132 -4.10 2.20 3.41
CA VAL A 132 -4.18 1.93 1.96
C VAL A 132 -5.42 1.06 1.71
N VAL A 133 -6.30 1.50 0.82
CA VAL A 133 -7.60 0.86 0.51
C VAL A 133 -7.76 0.43 -0.96
N GLY A 134 -6.81 0.81 -1.82
CA GLY A 134 -6.77 0.44 -3.23
C GLY A 134 -7.72 1.25 -4.13
N PRO A 135 -7.49 1.26 -5.45
CA PRO A 135 -8.16 2.17 -6.38
C PRO A 135 -9.64 1.84 -6.66
N LEU A 136 -10.08 0.62 -6.38
CA LEU A 136 -11.51 0.29 -6.45
C LEU A 136 -12.30 1.10 -5.41
N PHE A 137 -11.72 1.33 -4.23
CA PHE A 137 -12.40 1.97 -3.11
C PHE A 137 -12.77 3.44 -3.40
N SER A 138 -12.00 4.13 -4.25
CA SER A 138 -12.25 5.54 -4.59
C SER A 138 -13.26 5.76 -5.72
N ARG A 139 -13.65 4.71 -6.47
CA ARG A 139 -14.52 4.88 -7.64
C ARG A 139 -15.90 5.42 -7.22
N GLY A 140 -16.32 6.51 -7.85
CA GLY A 140 -17.63 7.13 -7.60
C GLY A 140 -17.76 7.81 -6.23
N ARG A 141 -16.64 8.07 -5.55
CA ARG A 141 -16.60 8.76 -4.26
C ARG A 141 -15.88 10.09 -4.39
N GLU A 142 -16.11 10.98 -3.44
CA GLU A 142 -15.31 12.20 -3.32
C GLU A 142 -13.88 11.85 -2.88
N VAL A 143 -12.90 12.45 -3.56
CA VAL A 143 -11.49 12.20 -3.34
C VAL A 143 -10.75 13.54 -3.29
N LYS A 144 -9.93 13.73 -2.25
CA LYS A 144 -9.04 14.89 -2.13
C LYS A 144 -7.65 14.48 -2.64
N ASP A 145 -7.24 15.01 -3.79
CA ASP A 145 -5.94 14.67 -4.38
C ASP A 145 -4.84 15.55 -3.81
N LEU A 146 -3.93 14.97 -3.03
CA LEU A 146 -2.75 15.67 -2.50
C LEU A 146 -1.67 15.85 -3.57
N GLU A 147 -1.80 15.21 -4.73
CA GLU A 147 -0.82 15.05 -5.80
C GLU A 147 0.44 14.29 -5.36
N ALA A 148 1.10 14.74 -4.29
CA ALA A 148 2.30 14.16 -3.72
C ALA A 148 2.40 14.39 -2.20
N TYR A 149 3.10 13.49 -1.51
CA TYR A 149 3.38 13.60 -0.08
C TYR A 149 4.64 12.82 0.33
N HIS A 150 5.12 13.07 1.55
CA HIS A 150 6.14 12.25 2.20
C HIS A 150 5.48 11.12 3.01
N ILE A 151 5.94 9.89 2.82
CA ILE A 151 5.71 8.83 3.81
C ILE A 151 6.74 9.03 4.90
N ILE A 152 6.30 9.36 6.10
CA ILE A 152 7.19 9.62 7.24
C ILE A 152 7.23 8.45 8.22
N GLY A 153 6.28 7.50 8.11
CA GLY A 153 6.30 6.29 8.91
C GLY A 153 5.24 5.26 8.55
N PHE A 154 5.38 4.09 9.16
CA PHE A 154 4.40 3.03 9.16
C PHE A 154 4.20 2.48 10.56
N GLU A 155 3.04 1.90 10.80
CA GLU A 155 2.71 1.17 12.01
C GLU A 155 1.92 -0.10 11.69
N GLY A 156 2.29 -1.22 12.30
CA GLY A 156 1.68 -2.52 12.03
C GLY A 156 2.21 -3.62 12.95
N ILE A 157 1.89 -4.87 12.62
CA ILE A 157 2.45 -6.07 13.26
C ILE A 157 3.61 -6.59 12.41
N ALA A 158 4.77 -6.81 13.02
CA ALA A 158 5.88 -7.48 12.34
C ALA A 158 5.65 -8.99 12.34
N ASP A 159 5.75 -9.60 11.16
CA ASP A 159 5.67 -11.05 10.94
C ASP A 159 6.63 -11.46 9.82
N VAL A 160 6.80 -12.77 9.60
CA VAL A 160 7.79 -13.34 8.67
C VAL A 160 9.17 -12.75 8.97
N ILE A 161 9.64 -13.00 10.20
CA ILE A 161 10.80 -12.36 10.79
C ILE A 161 12.07 -13.13 10.42
N ASN A 162 12.92 -12.53 9.58
CA ASN A 162 14.29 -12.96 9.36
C ASN A 162 15.22 -12.36 10.45
N HIS A 163 15.06 -11.07 10.72
CA HIS A 163 15.74 -10.37 11.81
C HIS A 163 14.72 -9.61 12.67
N SER A 164 14.73 -9.88 13.98
CA SER A 164 13.78 -9.26 14.91
C SER A 164 13.94 -7.73 14.95
N PRO A 165 12.82 -6.96 14.93
CA PRO A 165 12.85 -5.50 15.06
C PRO A 165 13.63 -5.02 16.28
N VAL A 166 14.49 -4.03 16.11
CA VAL A 166 15.34 -3.45 17.17
C VAL A 166 15.12 -1.95 17.27
N PHE A 167 14.67 -1.48 18.44
CA PHE A 167 14.45 -0.06 18.70
C PHE A 167 15.70 0.80 18.40
N GLY A 168 15.51 1.94 17.74
CA GLY A 168 16.55 2.87 17.32
C GLY A 168 17.38 2.42 16.10
N ARG A 169 17.17 1.20 15.59
CA ARG A 169 17.91 0.71 14.41
C ARG A 169 17.17 1.04 13.12
N ARG A 170 17.92 1.44 12.09
CA ARG A 170 17.42 1.44 10.71
C ARG A 170 17.36 0.00 10.19
N MET A 171 16.17 -0.47 9.87
CA MET A 171 15.90 -1.84 9.44
C MET A 171 15.17 -1.86 8.10
N ARG A 172 15.33 -2.96 7.39
CA ARG A 172 14.75 -3.25 6.07
C ARG A 172 13.44 -4.00 6.28
N PHE A 173 12.34 -3.51 5.72
CA PHE A 173 11.03 -4.15 5.89
C PHE A 173 10.21 -4.06 4.60
N LEU A 174 9.31 -5.02 4.42
CA LEU A 174 8.36 -5.02 3.32
C LEU A 174 6.95 -4.74 3.87
N PRO A 175 6.27 -3.66 3.46
CA PRO A 175 4.84 -3.52 3.75
C PRO A 175 4.06 -4.63 3.04
N ALA A 176 3.23 -5.39 3.77
CA ALA A 176 2.56 -6.58 3.23
C ALA A 176 1.69 -6.31 1.98
N TYR A 177 1.23 -5.08 1.81
CA TYR A 177 0.36 -4.62 0.71
C TYR A 177 1.05 -3.63 -0.24
N CYS A 178 2.39 -3.64 -0.31
CA CYS A 178 3.14 -2.82 -1.26
C CYS A 178 3.02 -3.40 -2.69
N MET A 179 2.33 -2.68 -3.59
CA MET A 179 2.15 -3.12 -4.98
C MET A 179 3.46 -3.25 -5.78
N MET A 180 4.51 -2.53 -5.40
CA MET A 180 5.82 -2.64 -6.07
C MET A 180 6.63 -3.85 -5.60
N ASN A 181 6.29 -4.43 -4.45
CA ASN A 181 7.12 -5.43 -3.79
C ASN A 181 8.59 -5.00 -3.68
N LEU A 182 8.85 -3.78 -3.18
CA LEU A 182 10.18 -3.22 -2.94
C LEU A 182 10.44 -3.02 -1.44
N THR A 183 11.66 -3.32 -1.02
CA THR A 183 12.10 -3.15 0.36
C THR A 183 12.12 -1.68 0.77
N HIS A 184 11.51 -1.39 1.91
CA HIS A 184 11.60 -0.09 2.57
C HIS A 184 12.63 -0.16 3.68
N THR A 185 13.23 0.97 4.02
CA THR A 185 14.04 1.12 5.23
C THR A 185 13.44 2.19 6.13
N GLY A 186 13.52 1.98 7.45
CA GLY A 186 13.06 2.95 8.44
C GLY A 186 13.72 2.71 9.78
N VAL A 187 13.77 3.74 10.62
CA VAL A 187 14.21 3.63 12.01
C VAL A 187 13.04 3.11 12.84
N VAL A 188 13.25 2.02 13.57
CA VAL A 188 12.26 1.48 14.51
C VAL A 188 12.16 2.41 15.72
N ASN A 189 11.04 3.10 15.86
CA ASN A 189 10.80 4.07 16.94
C ASN A 189 9.85 3.57 18.02
N GLN A 190 9.25 2.40 17.85
CA GLN A 190 8.38 1.80 18.86
C GLN A 190 8.32 0.29 18.67
N LEU A 191 8.35 -0.45 19.79
CA LEU A 191 8.12 -1.88 19.88
C LEU A 191 7.15 -2.14 21.04
N LEU A 192 6.00 -2.73 20.76
CA LEU A 192 5.01 -3.11 21.77
C LEU A 192 4.62 -4.58 21.58
N THR A 193 4.87 -5.40 22.58
CA THR A 193 4.38 -6.78 22.60
C THR A 193 2.90 -6.77 22.92
N ARG A 194 2.08 -7.29 21.99
CA ARG A 194 0.64 -7.51 22.19
C ARG A 194 0.32 -8.99 22.10
N ARG A 195 -0.92 -9.35 22.43
CA ARG A 195 -1.44 -10.70 22.26
C ARG A 195 -1.39 -11.16 20.80
N GLU A 196 -1.58 -10.23 19.87
CA GLU A 196 -1.68 -10.49 18.43
C GLU A 196 -0.31 -10.48 17.72
N GLY A 197 0.76 -10.12 18.42
CA GLY A 197 2.12 -10.09 17.88
C GLY A 197 2.93 -8.88 18.32
N LEU A 198 4.08 -8.69 17.68
CA LEU A 198 4.95 -7.55 17.92
C LEU A 198 4.49 -6.36 17.08
N GLN A 199 3.86 -5.37 17.72
CA GLN A 199 3.55 -4.10 17.07
C GLN A 199 4.84 -3.29 16.93
N VAL A 200 5.05 -2.78 15.72
CA VAL A 200 6.23 -1.99 15.36
C VAL A 200 5.79 -0.68 14.73
N LYS A 201 6.43 0.42 15.12
CA LYS A 201 6.38 1.70 14.40
C LYS A 201 7.77 2.00 13.83
N VAL A 202 7.82 2.26 12.53
CA VAL A 202 9.02 2.65 11.79
C VAL A 202 8.84 4.04 11.19
N GLU A 203 9.85 4.90 11.29
CA GLU A 203 9.83 6.27 10.75
C GLU A 203 11.13 6.57 9.97
N ASP A 204 11.25 7.77 9.39
CA ASP A 204 12.37 8.15 8.49
C ASP A 204 12.51 7.14 7.32
N ILE A 205 11.39 6.99 6.58
CA ILE A 205 11.21 5.98 5.54
C ILE A 205 12.00 6.34 4.28
N ARG A 206 12.72 5.36 3.74
CA ARG A 206 13.43 5.43 2.44
C ARG A 206 13.25 4.12 1.69
N ILE A 207 12.92 4.14 0.39
CA ILE A 207 12.97 2.94 -0.45
C ILE A 207 14.37 2.88 -1.07
N LEU A 208 14.94 1.67 -1.09
CA LEU A 208 16.21 1.38 -1.74
C LEU A 208 15.95 0.71 -3.09
#